data_AF-A0A967EJG2-F1
#
_entry.id   AF-A0A967EJG2-F1
#
_cell.length_a   1.000
_cell.length_b   1.000
_cell.length_c   1.000
_cell.angle_alpha   90.00
_cell.angle_beta   90.00
_cell.angle_gamma   90.00
#
_symmetry.space_group_name_H-M   'P 1'
#
loop_
_entity.id
_entity.type
_entity.pdbx_description
1 polymer ?
#
loop_
_entity_poly.entity_id
_entity_poly.type
_entity_poly.pdbx_seq_one_letter_code
_entity_poly.pdbx_strand_id
1 'polypeptide(L)'
;MTLTPDPLARVLPWEAATLEAWFQHKLARSLWSEAGFAGHPRHYLICTDGLTDVQGLIIGGTRDGAHWDRDGLFRIFTEDRVIATVDGSRARELRIEHRPEVMRQVFPSAGAVPCRENTVQNLFVAARLATMFRDNPEARRVWATHVQRVHAQGGAVEEERHVPTQLVWIGEDDYQAAALVLDGTWIDELVGFSTFRPMIVLVENEHVVRVDPACERILNAERIR
;
A
#
# COMPACT_ATOMS: atom_id res chain seq x y z
N MET A 1 37.78 8.64 7.68
CA MET A 1 36.76 8.59 8.75
C MET A 1 35.96 7.33 8.54
N THR A 2 36.22 6.31 9.35
CA THR A 2 35.49 5.03 9.32
C THR A 2 34.23 5.20 10.16
N LEU A 3 33.07 5.21 9.51
CA LEU A 3 31.78 5.16 10.20
C LEU A 3 31.66 3.77 10.85
N THR A 4 31.75 3.72 12.17
CA THR A 4 31.45 2.52 12.94
C THR A 4 29.96 2.19 12.72
N PRO A 5 29.59 0.99 12.23
CA PRO A 5 28.20 0.64 12.08
C PRO A 5 27.51 0.65 13.44
N ASP A 6 26.33 1.28 13.50
CA ASP A 6 25.51 1.33 14.71
C ASP A 6 25.13 -0.12 15.10
N PRO A 7 25.54 -0.62 16.28
CA PRO A 7 25.24 -1.98 16.72
C PRO A 7 23.74 -2.23 16.97
N LEU A 8 22.91 -1.18 16.91
CA LEU A 8 21.45 -1.26 16.99
C LEU A 8 20.77 -1.12 15.62
N ALA A 9 21.52 -0.92 14.53
CA ALA A 9 20.95 -0.93 13.18
C ALA A 9 20.42 -2.33 12.87
N ARG A 10 19.11 -2.44 12.79
CA ARG A 10 18.42 -3.67 12.42
C ARG A 10 18.85 -4.08 11.01
N VAL A 11 19.61 -5.17 10.90
CA VAL A 11 19.96 -5.75 9.59
C VAL A 11 18.73 -6.49 9.09
N LEU A 12 18.05 -5.90 8.10
CA LEU A 12 16.93 -6.52 7.40
C LEU A 12 17.47 -7.48 6.32
N PRO A 13 16.81 -8.62 6.08
CA PRO A 13 17.03 -9.39 4.85
C PRO A 13 16.81 -8.51 3.62
N TRP A 14 17.50 -8.82 2.52
CA TRP A 14 17.51 -7.96 1.33
C TRP A 14 16.10 -7.69 0.78
N GLU A 15 15.18 -8.66 0.88
CA GLU A 15 13.78 -8.47 0.46
C GLU A 15 13.09 -7.37 1.28
N ALA A 16 13.32 -7.38 2.60
CA ALA A 16 12.76 -6.41 3.53
C ALA A 16 13.43 -5.05 3.37
N ALA A 17 14.75 -5.01 3.23
CA ALA A 17 15.49 -3.78 2.95
C ALA A 17 15.02 -3.12 1.63
N THR A 18 14.82 -3.92 0.59
CA THR A 18 14.30 -3.45 -0.71
C THR A 18 12.88 -2.92 -0.60
N LEU A 19 12.00 -3.59 0.14
CA LEU A 19 10.62 -3.14 0.36
C LEU A 19 10.56 -1.87 1.21
N GLU A 20 11.37 -1.77 2.27
CA GLU A 20 11.51 -0.56 3.08
C GLU A 20 11.99 0.62 2.24
N ALA A 21 13.02 0.40 1.42
CA ALA A 21 13.54 1.42 0.50
C ALA A 21 12.49 1.82 -0.53
N TRP A 22 11.67 0.89 -1.03
CA TRP A 22 10.57 1.17 -1.95
C TRP A 22 9.54 2.11 -1.34
N PHE A 23 9.16 1.91 -0.07
CA PHE A 23 8.24 2.80 0.64
C PHE A 23 8.72 4.26 0.68
N GLN A 24 10.03 4.47 0.65
CA GLN A 24 10.66 5.80 0.66
C GLN A 24 10.92 6.35 -0.75
N HIS A 25 10.74 5.56 -1.81
CA HIS A 25 11.14 5.90 -3.17
C HIS A 25 9.96 6.30 -4.07
N LYS A 26 9.66 7.60 -4.11
CA LYS A 26 8.48 8.18 -4.81
C LYS A 26 8.27 7.65 -6.24
N LEU A 27 9.32 7.63 -7.07
CA LEU A 27 9.21 7.18 -8.45
C LEU A 27 8.83 5.70 -8.56
N ALA A 28 9.38 4.85 -7.67
CA ALA A 28 9.08 3.42 -7.68
C ALA A 28 7.64 3.14 -7.21
N ARG A 29 7.13 3.95 -6.28
CA ARG A 29 5.70 3.92 -5.87
C ARG A 29 4.76 4.37 -6.99
N SER A 30 5.16 5.39 -7.78
CA SER A 30 4.38 5.85 -8.95
C SER A 30 4.26 4.74 -9.99
N LEU A 31 5.38 4.10 -10.35
CA LEU A 31 5.40 3.03 -11.36
C LEU A 31 4.53 1.83 -10.97
N TRP A 32 4.50 1.47 -9.69
CA TRP A 32 3.60 0.43 -9.17
C TRP A 32 2.13 0.80 -9.34
N SER A 33 1.79 2.04 -9.00
CA SER A 33 0.43 2.56 -9.11
C SER A 33 -0.03 2.67 -10.57
N GLU A 34 0.87 3.12 -11.47
CA GLU A 34 0.63 3.19 -12.92
C GLU A 34 0.41 1.82 -13.56
N ALA A 35 0.99 0.76 -12.98
CA ALA A 35 0.73 -0.62 -13.39
C ALA A 35 -0.66 -1.13 -12.95
N GLY A 36 -1.47 -0.30 -12.28
CA GLY A 36 -2.85 -0.60 -11.91
C GLY A 36 -3.00 -1.47 -10.67
N PHE A 37 -1.93 -1.59 -9.86
CA PHE A 37 -1.97 -2.38 -8.64
C PHE A 37 -2.26 -1.51 -7.41
N ALA A 38 -3.17 -1.99 -6.58
CA ALA A 38 -3.37 -1.46 -5.23
C ALA A 38 -2.27 -1.97 -4.27
N GLY A 39 -2.08 -1.24 -3.18
CA GLY A 39 -1.23 -1.67 -2.06
C GLY A 39 0.27 -1.59 -2.37
N HIS A 40 1.03 -2.54 -1.83
CA HIS A 40 2.48 -2.63 -2.00
C HIS A 40 2.87 -3.87 -2.81
N PRO A 41 4.02 -3.86 -3.51
CA PRO A 41 4.49 -5.04 -4.21
C PRO A 41 4.92 -6.15 -3.23
N ARG A 42 4.74 -7.41 -3.67
CA ARG A 42 4.97 -8.64 -2.86
C ARG A 42 5.73 -9.73 -3.60
N HIS A 43 6.04 -9.49 -4.87
CA HIS A 43 6.75 -10.44 -5.72
C HIS A 43 8.17 -9.97 -5.93
N TYR A 44 9.12 -10.87 -5.70
CA TYR A 44 10.54 -10.63 -5.86
C TYR A 44 11.03 -11.43 -7.05
N LEU A 45 11.83 -10.80 -7.89
CA LEU A 45 12.49 -11.42 -9.02
C LEU A 45 13.93 -11.69 -8.65
N ILE A 46 14.41 -12.89 -8.96
CA ILE A 46 15.80 -13.30 -8.92
C ILE A 46 16.09 -13.88 -10.30
N CYS A 47 16.99 -13.29 -11.06
CA CYS A 47 17.36 -13.80 -12.38
C CYS A 47 18.86 -13.69 -12.64
N THR A 48 19.34 -14.52 -13.57
CA THR A 48 20.69 -14.44 -14.11
C THR A 48 20.68 -14.70 -15.61
N ASP A 49 21.53 -13.99 -16.35
CA ASP A 49 21.86 -14.29 -17.75
C ASP A 49 23.11 -15.18 -17.87
N GLY A 50 23.69 -15.60 -16.74
CA GLY A 50 24.95 -16.34 -16.65
C GLY A 50 26.20 -15.47 -16.58
N LEU A 51 26.08 -14.15 -16.69
CA LEU A 51 27.14 -13.16 -16.49
C LEU A 51 26.84 -12.21 -15.33
N THR A 52 25.56 -11.84 -15.18
CA THR A 52 25.08 -10.89 -14.19
C THR A 52 23.89 -11.47 -13.44
N ASP A 53 23.97 -11.44 -12.11
CA ASP A 53 22.85 -11.79 -11.23
C ASP A 53 22.12 -10.51 -10.83
N VAL A 54 20.80 -10.56 -10.93
CA VAL A 54 19.91 -9.44 -10.61
C VAL A 54 18.80 -9.93 -9.71
N GLN A 55 18.60 -9.21 -8.61
CA GLN A 55 17.46 -9.42 -7.72
C GLN A 55 16.77 -8.10 -7.37
N GLY A 56 15.45 -8.14 -7.21
CA GLY A 56 14.68 -6.95 -6.86
C GLY A 56 13.20 -7.20 -6.69
N LEU A 57 12.53 -6.20 -6.13
CA LEU A 57 11.07 -6.16 -5.96
C LEU A 57 10.42 -5.83 -7.31
N ILE A 58 9.49 -6.66 -7.77
CA ILE A 58 8.74 -6.38 -9.02
C ILE A 58 7.80 -5.21 -8.76
N ILE A 59 7.98 -4.12 -9.49
CA ILE A 59 7.17 -2.90 -9.40
C ILE A 59 6.38 -2.60 -10.69
N GLY A 60 6.33 -3.56 -11.61
CA GLY A 60 5.56 -3.49 -12.86
C GLY A 60 6.10 -4.48 -13.88
N GLY A 61 5.40 -4.64 -14.99
CA GLY A 61 5.82 -5.56 -16.05
C GLY A 61 4.65 -6.19 -16.80
N THR A 62 4.98 -7.21 -17.59
CA THR A 62 4.04 -7.95 -18.42
C THR A 62 3.34 -9.02 -17.60
N ARG A 63 2.03 -9.15 -17.78
CA ARG A 63 1.21 -10.16 -17.09
C ARG A 63 0.53 -11.07 -18.09
N ASP A 64 0.40 -12.33 -17.71
CA ASP A 64 -0.47 -13.30 -18.34
C ASP A 64 -1.60 -13.65 -17.36
N GLY A 65 -2.74 -12.97 -17.52
CA GLY A 65 -3.85 -13.01 -16.58
C GLY A 65 -3.43 -12.57 -15.17
N ALA A 66 -3.59 -13.47 -14.20
CA ALA A 66 -3.24 -13.22 -12.80
C ALA A 66 -1.74 -13.40 -12.49
N HIS A 67 -0.95 -13.94 -13.41
CA HIS A 67 0.45 -14.26 -13.17
C HIS A 67 1.39 -13.28 -13.88
N TRP A 68 2.62 -13.21 -13.41
CA TRP A 68 3.68 -12.52 -14.14
C TRP A 68 4.14 -13.37 -15.31
N ASP A 69 4.18 -12.77 -16.50
CA ASP A 69 4.66 -13.44 -17.71
C ASP A 69 6.18 -13.60 -17.63
N ARG A 70 6.65 -14.85 -17.53
CA ARG A 70 8.08 -15.17 -17.36
C ARG A 70 8.92 -14.85 -18.59
N ASP A 71 8.31 -14.81 -19.77
CA ASP A 71 8.99 -14.46 -21.02
C ASP A 71 8.84 -12.96 -21.35
N GLY A 72 8.10 -12.22 -20.52
CA GLY A 72 7.82 -10.80 -20.70
C GLY A 72 8.87 -9.87 -20.12
N LEU A 73 8.56 -8.56 -20.17
CA LEU A 73 9.37 -7.52 -19.55
C LEU A 73 8.95 -7.28 -18.10
N PHE A 74 9.93 -7.20 -17.21
CA PHE A 74 9.78 -6.86 -15.80
C PHE A 74 10.40 -5.50 -15.50
N ARG A 75 9.73 -4.68 -14.70
CA ARG A 75 10.36 -3.55 -14.00
C ARG A 75 10.57 -3.94 -12.54
N ILE A 76 11.82 -3.87 -12.10
CA ILE A 76 12.19 -4.21 -10.73
C ILE A 76 12.81 -3.00 -10.04
N PHE A 77 12.68 -2.97 -8.72
CA PHE A 77 13.35 -2.05 -7.82
C PHE A 77 14.34 -2.82 -6.96
N THR A 78 15.61 -2.44 -6.97
CA THR A 78 16.68 -3.14 -6.26
C THR A 78 16.93 -2.54 -4.87
N GLU A 79 17.65 -3.26 -4.02
CA GLU A 79 18.06 -2.81 -2.69
C GLU A 79 18.83 -1.48 -2.74
N ASP A 80 19.68 -1.31 -3.75
CA ASP A 80 20.45 -0.09 -4.03
C ASP A 80 19.59 1.07 -4.59
N ARG A 81 18.26 0.93 -4.58
CA ARG A 81 17.28 1.92 -5.04
C ARG A 81 17.33 2.20 -6.54
N VAL A 82 17.81 1.23 -7.32
CA VAL A 82 17.84 1.31 -8.78
C VAL A 82 16.56 0.71 -9.35
N ILE A 83 15.98 1.38 -10.34
CA ILE A 83 14.89 0.82 -11.15
C ILE A 83 15.50 0.22 -12.41
N ALA A 84 15.35 -1.09 -12.60
CA ALA A 84 15.87 -1.82 -13.74
C ALA A 84 14.74 -2.46 -14.56
N THR A 85 15.00 -2.65 -15.86
CA THR A 85 14.13 -3.45 -16.73
C THR A 85 14.82 -4.77 -17.03
N VAL A 86 14.14 -5.88 -16.77
CA VAL A 86 14.62 -7.23 -17.04
C VAL A 86 13.75 -7.84 -18.14
N ASP A 87 14.39 -8.39 -19.17
CA ASP A 87 13.74 -9.17 -20.21
C ASP A 87 13.79 -10.65 -19.84
N GLY A 88 12.65 -11.19 -19.41
CA GLY A 88 12.53 -12.55 -18.91
C GLY A 88 12.87 -13.61 -19.96
N SER A 89 12.55 -13.35 -21.23
CA SER A 89 12.88 -14.25 -22.35
C SER A 89 14.38 -14.46 -22.55
N ARG A 90 15.21 -13.54 -22.03
CA ARG A 90 16.67 -13.57 -22.14
C ARG A 90 17.35 -14.12 -20.88
N ALA A 91 16.59 -14.37 -19.82
CA ALA A 91 17.14 -14.92 -18.59
C ALA A 91 17.47 -16.40 -18.77
N ARG A 92 18.66 -16.80 -18.32
CA ARG A 92 19.05 -18.22 -18.28
C ARG A 92 18.34 -18.93 -17.15
N GLU A 93 18.23 -18.26 -16.00
CA GLU A 93 17.40 -18.70 -14.88
C GLU A 93 16.60 -17.50 -14.38
N LEU A 94 15.31 -17.70 -14.15
CA LEU A 94 14.39 -16.68 -13.63
C LEU A 94 13.47 -17.32 -12.59
N ARG A 95 13.46 -16.73 -11.40
CA ARG A 95 12.60 -17.09 -10.29
C ARG A 95 11.79 -15.87 -9.88
N ILE A 96 10.51 -16.10 -9.67
CA ILE A 96 9.60 -15.13 -9.08
C ILE A 96 9.09 -15.72 -7.78
N GLU A 97 9.36 -15.05 -6.68
CA GLU A 97 8.95 -15.47 -5.35
C GLU A 97 7.88 -14.54 -4.81
N HIS A 98 6.71 -15.10 -4.46
CA HIS A 98 5.70 -14.38 -3.70
C HIS A 98 6.05 -14.46 -2.21
N ARG A 99 6.30 -13.31 -1.59
CA ARG A 99 6.82 -13.21 -0.21
C ARG A 99 6.02 -12.21 0.63
N PRO A 100 4.70 -12.41 0.83
CA PRO A 100 3.85 -11.49 1.58
C PRO A 100 4.30 -11.32 3.05
N GLU A 101 4.99 -12.30 3.61
CA GLU A 101 5.54 -12.29 4.96
C GLU A 101 6.68 -11.28 5.16
N VAL A 102 7.33 -10.82 4.10
CA VAL A 102 8.42 -9.82 4.17
C VAL A 102 7.92 -8.49 4.74
N MET A 103 6.65 -8.17 4.54
CA MET A 103 6.01 -7.00 5.15
C MET A 103 6.13 -6.99 6.67
N ARG A 104 6.08 -8.17 7.32
CA ARG A 104 6.25 -8.32 8.77
C ARG A 104 7.67 -8.02 9.21
N GLN A 105 8.63 -8.17 8.31
CA GLN A 105 10.02 -7.85 8.61
C GLN A 105 10.24 -6.35 8.50
N VAL A 106 9.68 -5.67 7.49
CA VAL A 106 9.72 -4.21 7.43
C VAL A 106 8.95 -3.60 8.61
N PHE A 107 7.81 -4.18 8.96
CA PHE A 107 6.96 -3.74 10.07
C PHE A 107 6.66 -4.91 11.03
N PRO A 108 7.47 -5.14 12.08
CA PRO A 108 7.34 -6.25 13.04
C PRO A 108 5.97 -6.41 13.69
N SER A 109 5.23 -5.32 13.83
CA SER A 109 3.88 -5.28 14.39
C SER A 109 2.78 -5.68 13.39
N ALA A 110 3.08 -5.83 12.09
CA ALA A 110 2.13 -6.22 11.05
C ALA A 110 1.93 -7.76 10.93
N GLY A 111 2.47 -8.54 11.88
CA GLY A 111 2.82 -9.93 11.68
C GLY A 111 2.21 -10.96 12.62
N ALA A 112 0.89 -10.99 12.75
CA ALA A 112 0.11 -12.21 13.02
C ALA A 112 -1.37 -11.84 12.95
N VAL A 113 -2.20 -12.81 12.57
CA VAL A 113 -3.68 -12.77 12.52
C VAL A 113 -4.24 -12.35 11.14
N PRO A 114 -5.20 -13.10 10.57
CA PRO A 114 -5.88 -12.76 9.31
C PRO A 114 -6.35 -11.30 9.29
N CYS A 115 -6.12 -10.61 8.17
CA CYS A 115 -6.37 -9.17 7.95
C CYS A 115 -7.81 -8.68 8.21
N ARG A 116 -8.75 -9.58 8.53
CA ARG A 116 -10.16 -9.25 8.75
C ARG A 116 -10.54 -9.03 10.22
N GLU A 117 -9.70 -9.43 11.19
CA GLU A 117 -10.15 -9.56 12.59
C GLU A 117 -9.17 -9.03 13.65
N ASN A 118 -8.05 -8.39 13.30
CA ASN A 118 -7.07 -7.96 14.30
C ASN A 118 -7.12 -6.46 14.62
N THR A 119 -7.74 -6.13 15.76
CA THR A 119 -7.85 -4.78 16.32
C THR A 119 -6.49 -4.09 16.51
N VAL A 120 -5.43 -4.82 16.89
CA VAL A 120 -4.10 -4.22 17.13
C VAL A 120 -3.43 -3.79 15.84
N GLN A 121 -3.55 -4.60 14.78
CA GLN A 121 -3.00 -4.25 13.47
C GLN A 121 -3.76 -3.08 12.86
N ASN A 122 -5.09 -3.07 12.95
CA ASN A 122 -5.92 -1.96 12.48
C ASN A 122 -5.58 -0.65 13.22
N LEU A 123 -5.30 -0.71 14.53
CA LEU A 123 -4.83 0.46 15.28
C LEU A 123 -3.49 1.00 14.77
N PHE A 124 -2.55 0.12 14.44
CA PHE A 124 -1.24 0.54 13.93
C PHE A 124 -1.32 1.14 12.53
N VAL A 125 -2.11 0.50 11.65
CA VAL A 125 -2.42 0.98 10.30
C VAL A 125 -3.14 2.34 10.38
N ALA A 126 -4.15 2.47 11.24
CA ALA A 126 -4.86 3.72 11.47
C ALA A 126 -3.91 4.82 11.99
N ALA A 127 -3.03 4.54 12.94
CA ALA A 127 -2.06 5.51 13.45
C ALA A 127 -1.08 5.98 12.36
N ARG A 128 -0.62 5.06 11.50
CA ARG A 128 0.23 5.40 10.35
C ARG A 128 -0.51 6.27 9.35
N LEU A 129 -1.71 5.87 8.93
CA LEU A 129 -2.53 6.64 7.99
C LEU A 129 -2.93 8.00 8.56
N ALA A 130 -3.17 8.12 9.87
CA ALA A 130 -3.40 9.40 10.53
C ALA A 130 -2.15 10.30 10.51
N THR A 131 -0.96 9.72 10.63
CA THR A 131 0.31 10.46 10.48
C THR A 131 0.49 10.89 9.02
N MET A 132 0.27 10.00 8.07
CA MET A 132 0.32 10.32 6.63
C MET A 132 -0.70 11.40 6.26
N PHE A 133 -1.91 11.34 6.80
CA PHE A 133 -2.94 12.36 6.62
C PHE A 133 -2.46 13.72 7.12
N ARG A 134 -1.85 13.75 8.32
CA ARG A 134 -1.30 14.98 8.89
C ARG A 134 -0.26 15.59 7.98
N ASP A 135 0.56 14.79 7.30
CA ASP A 135 1.65 15.26 6.47
C ASP A 135 1.25 15.49 5.00
N ASN A 136 0.05 15.07 4.59
CA ASN A 136 -0.44 15.18 3.21
C ASN A 136 -1.39 16.38 3.02
N PRO A 137 -0.95 17.46 2.32
CA PRO A 137 -1.78 18.66 2.12
C PRO A 137 -3.04 18.41 1.29
N GLU A 138 -2.98 17.50 0.32
CA GLU A 138 -4.12 17.15 -0.53
C GLU A 138 -5.20 16.43 0.29
N ALA A 139 -4.80 15.44 1.08
CA ALA A 139 -5.71 14.69 1.94
C ALA A 139 -6.43 15.61 2.93
N ARG A 140 -5.70 16.54 3.57
CA ARG A 140 -6.28 17.53 4.48
C ARG A 140 -7.25 18.47 3.77
N ARG A 141 -6.97 18.87 2.53
CA ARG A 141 -7.88 19.72 1.74
C ARG A 141 -9.18 18.99 1.41
N VAL A 142 -9.11 17.72 1.03
CA VAL A 142 -10.30 16.89 0.78
C VAL A 142 -11.13 16.77 2.05
N TRP A 143 -10.51 16.40 3.18
CA TRP A 143 -11.20 16.27 4.46
C TRP A 143 -11.84 17.59 4.91
N ALA A 144 -11.11 18.72 4.82
CA ALA A 144 -11.65 20.02 5.18
C ALA A 144 -12.87 20.41 4.32
N THR A 145 -12.84 20.10 3.02
CA THR A 145 -13.97 20.34 2.12
C THR A 145 -15.17 19.48 2.50
N HIS A 146 -14.93 18.23 2.85
CA HIS A 146 -15.96 17.31 3.33
C HIS A 146 -16.61 17.85 4.63
N VAL A 147 -15.82 18.20 5.65
CA VAL A 147 -16.31 18.76 6.92
C VAL A 147 -17.15 20.02 6.70
N GLN A 148 -16.71 20.94 5.83
CA GLN A 148 -17.46 22.15 5.50
C GLN A 148 -18.83 21.83 4.88
N ARG A 149 -18.90 20.84 3.99
CA ARG A 149 -20.15 20.43 3.35
C ARG A 149 -21.12 19.80 4.36
N VAL A 150 -20.61 18.99 5.29
CA VAL A 150 -21.42 18.35 6.34
C VAL A 150 -21.98 19.38 7.31
N HIS A 151 -21.16 20.34 7.75
CA HIS A 151 -21.60 21.46 8.59
C HIS A 151 -22.67 22.31 7.87
N ALA A 152 -22.51 22.57 6.58
CA ALA A 152 -23.52 23.29 5.78
C ALA A 152 -24.85 22.53 5.66
N GLN A 153 -24.84 21.21 5.82
CA GLN A 153 -26.02 20.34 5.78
C GLN A 153 -26.61 20.07 7.17
N GLY A 154 -26.01 20.61 8.24
CA GLY A 154 -26.47 20.45 9.62
C GLY A 154 -26.19 19.06 10.22
N GLY A 155 -25.17 18.34 9.71
CA GLY A 155 -24.80 17.02 10.24
C GLY A 155 -23.91 17.11 11.48
N ALA A 156 -24.36 16.56 12.62
CA ALA A 156 -23.70 16.72 13.92
C ALA A 156 -22.61 15.66 14.26
N VAL A 157 -22.66 14.46 13.67
CA VAL A 157 -21.81 13.32 14.11
C VAL A 157 -20.34 13.45 13.65
N GLU A 158 -20.10 14.12 12.52
CA GLU A 158 -18.74 14.38 12.01
C GLU A 158 -18.15 15.70 12.50
N GLU A 159 -18.97 16.63 13.03
CA GLU A 159 -18.51 17.89 13.65
C GLU A 159 -17.55 17.65 14.82
N GLU A 160 -17.71 16.54 15.53
CA GLU A 160 -16.83 16.18 16.65
C GLU A 160 -15.45 15.66 16.19
N ARG A 161 -15.28 15.27 14.92
CA ARG A 161 -14.06 14.60 14.44
C ARG A 161 -13.20 15.52 13.58
N HIS A 162 -12.16 16.10 14.17
CA HIS A 162 -11.16 16.90 13.44
C HIS A 162 -10.29 16.10 12.46
N VAL A 163 -10.30 14.76 12.53
CA VAL A 163 -9.45 13.85 11.76
C VAL A 163 -10.31 12.68 11.26
N PRO A 164 -10.13 12.22 10.01
CA PRO A 164 -10.81 11.03 9.51
C PRO A 164 -10.38 9.79 10.30
N THR A 165 -11.31 8.89 10.60
CA THR A 165 -11.05 7.70 11.42
C THR A 165 -11.39 6.39 10.73
N GLN A 166 -12.34 6.39 9.78
CA GLN A 166 -12.80 5.14 9.18
C GLN A 166 -11.73 4.54 8.28
N LEU A 167 -11.35 3.31 8.61
CA LEU A 167 -10.40 2.51 7.86
C LEU A 167 -11.14 1.54 6.93
N VAL A 168 -10.68 1.44 5.68
CA VAL A 168 -11.18 0.46 4.71
C VAL A 168 -10.02 -0.33 4.09
N TRP A 169 -10.32 -1.53 3.64
CA TRP A 169 -9.45 -2.34 2.78
C TRP A 169 -9.95 -2.26 1.35
N ILE A 170 -9.05 -1.98 0.42
CA ILE A 170 -9.34 -1.79 -1.00
C ILE A 170 -8.59 -2.82 -1.80
N GLY A 171 -9.29 -3.47 -2.73
CA GLY A 171 -8.76 -4.53 -3.59
C GLY A 171 -9.09 -5.93 -3.07
N GLU A 172 -8.59 -6.92 -3.79
CA GLU A 172 -8.85 -8.33 -3.53
C GLU A 172 -7.60 -9.05 -3.05
N ASP A 173 -7.81 -10.01 -2.14
CA ASP A 173 -6.84 -10.99 -1.70
C ASP A 173 -5.44 -10.42 -1.41
N ASP A 174 -4.46 -10.80 -2.22
CA ASP A 174 -3.04 -10.49 -2.03
C ASP A 174 -2.64 -9.05 -2.40
N TYR A 175 -3.55 -8.24 -2.91
CA TYR A 175 -3.29 -6.84 -3.30
C TYR A 175 -4.13 -5.85 -2.50
N GLN A 176 -4.67 -6.27 -1.35
CA GLN A 176 -5.40 -5.37 -0.48
C GLN A 176 -4.51 -4.26 0.09
N ALA A 177 -5.00 -3.03 -0.03
CA ALA A 177 -4.41 -1.83 0.54
C ALA A 177 -5.29 -1.31 1.68
N ALA A 178 -4.68 -0.90 2.79
CA ALA A 178 -5.42 -0.13 3.77
C ALA A 178 -5.56 1.31 3.29
N ALA A 179 -6.71 1.91 3.60
CA ALA A 179 -6.94 3.30 3.26
C ALA A 179 -7.84 3.99 4.28
N LEU A 180 -7.57 5.27 4.51
CA LEU A 180 -8.34 6.13 5.38
C LEU A 180 -9.37 6.88 4.55
N VAL A 181 -10.65 6.77 4.91
CA VAL A 181 -11.72 7.44 4.14
C VAL A 181 -11.70 8.94 4.44
N LEU A 182 -11.59 9.75 3.40
CA LEU A 182 -11.54 11.22 3.46
C LEU A 182 -12.86 11.86 3.01
N ASP A 183 -13.59 11.22 2.11
CA ASP A 183 -14.89 11.67 1.67
C ASP A 183 -15.71 10.50 1.12
N GLY A 184 -17.04 10.62 1.14
CA GLY A 184 -17.95 9.61 0.60
C GLY A 184 -19.39 9.91 0.97
N THR A 185 -20.23 8.89 0.82
CA THR A 185 -21.63 8.94 1.30
C THR A 185 -21.69 8.37 2.71
N TRP A 186 -21.97 9.22 3.69
CA TRP A 186 -22.26 8.78 5.06
C TRP A 186 -23.63 8.09 5.13
N ILE A 187 -23.72 7.00 5.89
CA ILE A 187 -24.97 6.28 6.17
C ILE A 187 -25.07 6.12 7.69
N ASP A 188 -26.05 6.81 8.30
CA ASP A 188 -26.22 6.84 9.75
C ASP A 188 -26.47 5.45 10.35
N GLU A 189 -27.20 4.59 9.64
CA GLU A 189 -27.48 3.22 10.08
C GLU A 189 -26.22 2.35 10.15
N LEU A 190 -25.17 2.72 9.40
CA LEU A 190 -23.87 2.05 9.41
C LEU A 190 -22.85 2.76 10.30
N VAL A 191 -23.19 3.94 10.83
CA VAL A 191 -22.30 4.82 11.61
C VAL A 191 -20.96 5.00 10.88
N GLY A 192 -21.03 5.29 9.58
CA GLY A 192 -19.85 5.39 8.73
C GLY A 192 -20.14 5.69 7.26
N PHE A 193 -19.08 5.92 6.50
CA PHE A 193 -19.09 5.96 5.05
C PHE A 193 -19.48 4.60 4.45
N SER A 194 -20.39 4.65 3.49
CA SER A 194 -20.83 3.51 2.72
C SER A 194 -19.71 2.96 1.84
N THR A 195 -19.31 1.71 2.07
CA THR A 195 -18.41 0.97 1.16
C THR A 195 -19.09 0.52 -0.13
N PHE A 196 -20.38 0.85 -0.32
CA PHE A 196 -21.17 0.56 -1.52
C PHE A 196 -21.39 1.79 -2.40
N ARG A 197 -20.85 2.95 -2.00
CA ARG A 197 -20.85 4.18 -2.79
C ARG A 197 -19.41 4.61 -3.06
N PRO A 198 -19.16 5.39 -4.13
CA PRO A 198 -17.83 5.93 -4.39
C PRO A 198 -17.33 6.77 -3.21
N MET A 199 -16.04 6.67 -2.94
CA MET A 199 -15.37 7.36 -1.85
C MET A 199 -14.01 7.89 -2.28
N ILE A 200 -13.52 8.90 -1.56
CA ILE A 200 -12.16 9.41 -1.69
C ILE A 200 -11.39 8.96 -0.47
N VAL A 201 -10.24 8.35 -0.69
CA VAL A 201 -9.44 7.72 0.36
C VAL A 201 -7.99 8.16 0.28
N LEU A 202 -7.29 8.13 1.42
CA LEU A 202 -5.83 8.18 1.49
C LEU A 202 -5.30 6.76 1.65
N VAL A 203 -4.55 6.28 0.66
CA VAL A 203 -4.01 4.91 0.64
C VAL A 203 -2.61 4.88 1.28
N GLU A 204 -2.19 3.72 1.77
CA GLU A 204 -0.87 3.49 2.41
C GLU A 204 0.38 3.94 1.61
N ASN A 205 0.24 4.22 0.31
CA ASN A 205 1.28 4.77 -0.56
C ASN A 205 1.27 6.31 -0.67
N GLU A 206 0.50 7.00 0.20
CA GLU A 206 0.33 8.47 0.27
C GLU A 206 -0.52 9.08 -0.86
N HIS A 207 -1.15 8.26 -1.70
CA HIS A 207 -2.01 8.78 -2.75
C HIS A 207 -3.43 9.03 -2.23
N VAL A 208 -3.98 10.16 -2.63
CA VAL A 208 -5.41 10.44 -2.52
C VAL A 208 -6.07 9.97 -3.80
N VAL A 209 -6.94 8.98 -3.69
CA VAL A 209 -7.60 8.37 -4.86
C VAL A 209 -9.09 8.30 -4.64
N ARG A 210 -9.83 8.41 -5.74
CA ARG A 210 -11.25 8.09 -5.78
C ARG A 210 -11.38 6.60 -6.10
N VAL A 211 -12.09 5.88 -5.26
CA VAL A 211 -12.39 4.46 -5.47
C VAL A 211 -13.88 4.28 -5.67
N ASP A 212 -14.22 3.36 -6.56
CA ASP A 212 -15.59 3.02 -6.91
C ASP A 212 -15.84 1.54 -6.59
N PRO A 213 -16.82 1.21 -5.74
CA PRO A 213 -17.15 -0.18 -5.43
C PRO A 213 -17.67 -0.97 -6.64
N ALA A 214 -17.99 -0.31 -7.75
CA ALA A 214 -18.25 -0.98 -9.02
C ALA A 214 -16.98 -1.56 -9.69
N CYS A 215 -15.81 -1.01 -9.36
CA CYS A 215 -14.52 -1.37 -9.96
C CYS A 215 -13.59 -2.10 -8.99
N GLU A 216 -13.76 -1.88 -7.69
CA GLU A 216 -12.86 -2.39 -6.66
C GLU A 216 -13.65 -2.98 -5.48
N ARG A 217 -13.12 -4.05 -4.90
CA ARG A 217 -13.66 -4.59 -3.65
C ARG A 217 -13.26 -3.68 -2.49
N ILE A 218 -14.24 -3.13 -1.80
CA ILE A 218 -14.05 -2.27 -0.63
C ILE A 218 -14.66 -2.95 0.59
N LEU A 219 -13.85 -3.20 1.62
CA LEU A 219 -14.27 -3.81 2.87
C LEU A 219 -14.03 -2.83 4.01
N ASN A 220 -15.00 -2.67 4.91
CA ASN A 220 -14.76 -1.91 6.13
C ASN A 220 -13.77 -2.67 7.03
N ALA A 221 -12.70 -2.00 7.48
CA ALA A 221 -11.72 -2.60 8.35
C ALA A 221 -12.19 -2.62 9.82
N GLU A 222 -13.17 -1.78 10.17
CA GLU A 222 -13.80 -1.80 11.48
C GLU A 222 -14.95 -2.82 11.50
N ARG A 223 -14.68 -3.96 12.13
CA ARG A 223 -15.72 -4.71 12.84
C ARG A 223 -15.41 -4.69 14.33
N ILE A 224 -15.23 -3.48 14.87
CA ILE A 224 -15.16 -3.26 16.32
C ILE A 224 -16.62 -3.08 16.77
N ARG A 225 -17.18 -4.11 17.40
CA ARG A 225 -18.25 -3.94 18.37
C ARG A 225 -17.63 -3.90 19.76
#